data_AF-A0A497VBP8-F1
#
_entry.id   AF-A0A497VBP8-F1
#
_cell.length_a   1.000
_cell.length_b   1.000
_cell.length_c   1.000
_cell.angle_alpha   90.00
_cell.angle_beta   90.00
_cell.angle_gamma   90.00
#
_symmetry.space_group_name_H-M   'P 1'
#
loop_
_entity.id
_entity.type
_entity.pdbx_description
1 polymer ?
#
loop_
_entity_poly.entity_id
_entity_poly.type
_entity_poly.pdbx_seq_one_letter_code
_entity_poly.pdbx_strand_id
1 'polypeptide(L)'
;MSTQFALDLRLARRKAGYTQADVAHLLSGHQSLVSDLELGLKRPNLEQIIELSLLYGKSFESFFGELLAERQRVLHKRLGRLPKVIKPSAHTFNRTRSLERLRKRLKSQIEYGGA
;
A
#
# COMPACT_ATOMS: atom_id res chain seq x y z
N MET A 1 0.80 -13.87 -12.02
CA MET A 1 -0.14 -14.08 -10.90
C MET A 1 -0.82 -12.75 -10.64
N SER A 2 -2.16 -12.72 -10.59
CA SER A 2 -2.91 -11.49 -10.32
C SER A 2 -2.81 -11.17 -8.82
N THR A 3 -2.50 -9.92 -8.48
CA THR A 3 -2.43 -9.46 -7.08
C THR A 3 -3.82 -9.10 -6.57
N GLN A 4 -4.03 -9.09 -5.25
CA GLN A 4 -5.31 -8.65 -4.67
C GLN A 4 -5.66 -7.23 -5.14
N PHE A 5 -4.66 -6.34 -5.22
CA PHE A 5 -4.80 -5.01 -5.82
C PHE A 5 -5.42 -5.04 -7.22
N ALA A 6 -4.90 -5.90 -8.10
CA ALA A 6 -5.31 -5.97 -9.49
C ALA A 6 -6.77 -6.45 -9.63
N LEU A 7 -7.17 -7.41 -8.79
CA LEU A 7 -8.55 -7.88 -8.69
C LEU A 7 -9.49 -6.81 -8.16
N ASP A 8 -9.10 -6.12 -7.09
CA ASP A 8 -9.91 -5.06 -6.47
C ASP A 8 -10.08 -3.86 -7.39
N LEU A 9 -9.03 -3.49 -8.13
CA LEU A 9 -9.08 -2.45 -9.15
C LEU A 9 -10.09 -2.80 -10.25
N ARG A 10 -10.02 -4.03 -10.79
CA ARG A 10 -10.95 -4.50 -11.81
C ARG A 10 -12.39 -4.56 -11.30
N LEU A 11 -12.58 -4.97 -10.05
CA LEU A 11 -13.88 -4.99 -9.39
C LEU A 11 -14.43 -3.57 -9.22
N ALA A 12 -13.62 -2.63 -8.73
CA ALA A 12 -14.01 -1.23 -8.53
C ALA A 12 -14.41 -0.59 -9.86
N ARG A 13 -13.60 -0.79 -10.92
CA ARG A 13 -13.92 -0.31 -12.26
C ARG A 13 -15.27 -0.83 -12.75
N ARG A 14 -15.51 -2.14 -12.65
CA ARG A 14 -16.76 -2.77 -13.07
C ARG A 14 -17.96 -2.27 -12.28
N LYS A 15 -17.82 -2.08 -10.97
CA LYS A 15 -18.88 -1.52 -10.11
C LYS A 15 -19.21 -0.07 -10.46
N ALA A 16 -18.21 0.71 -10.86
CA ALA A 16 -18.39 2.10 -11.31
C ALA A 16 -18.92 2.21 -12.76
N GLY A 17 -18.98 1.11 -13.51
CA GLY A 17 -19.47 1.10 -14.90
C GLY A 17 -18.46 1.61 -15.93
N TYR A 18 -17.19 1.80 -15.56
CA TYR A 18 -16.15 2.31 -16.46
C TYR A 18 -15.54 1.21 -17.35
N THR A 19 -15.22 1.56 -18.59
CA THR A 19 -14.33 0.77 -19.44
C THR A 19 -12.87 1.00 -19.03
N GLN A 20 -11.96 0.14 -19.51
CA GLN A 20 -10.53 0.38 -19.29
C GLN A 20 -10.04 1.63 -20.03
N ALA A 21 -10.70 2.02 -21.13
CA ALA A 21 -10.39 3.25 -21.87
C ALA A 21 -10.78 4.50 -21.07
N ASP A 22 -11.93 4.48 -20.39
CA ASP A 22 -12.36 5.60 -19.54
C ASP A 22 -11.36 5.85 -18.41
N VAL A 23 -10.97 4.77 -17.70
CA VAL A 23 -9.97 4.85 -16.63
C VAL A 23 -8.63 5.33 -17.19
N ALA A 24 -8.21 4.83 -18.36
CA ALA A 24 -6.95 5.26 -18.96
C ALA A 24 -6.96 6.76 -19.27
N HIS A 25 -8.06 7.26 -19.83
CA HIS A 25 -8.22 8.69 -20.10
C HIS A 25 -8.14 9.53 -18.81
N LEU A 26 -8.80 9.07 -17.74
CA LEU A 26 -8.81 9.76 -16.44
C LEU A 26 -7.45 9.71 -15.70
N LEU A 27 -6.63 8.70 -15.98
CA LEU A 27 -5.26 8.59 -15.48
C LEU A 27 -4.21 9.22 -16.42
N SER A 28 -4.64 9.98 -17.45
CA SER A 28 -3.77 10.54 -18.49
C SER A 28 -2.82 9.50 -19.13
N GLY A 29 -3.32 8.28 -19.31
CA GLY A 29 -2.55 7.12 -19.77
C GLY A 29 -3.18 6.37 -20.94
N HIS A 30 -2.55 5.26 -21.33
CA HIS A 30 -3.03 4.38 -22.39
C HIS A 30 -3.87 3.23 -21.82
N GLN A 31 -4.82 2.68 -22.59
CA GLN A 31 -5.63 1.54 -22.13
C GLN A 31 -4.79 0.32 -21.74
N SER A 32 -3.65 0.10 -22.39
CA SER A 32 -2.68 -0.96 -22.04
C SER A 32 -2.16 -0.82 -20.61
N LEU A 33 -1.97 0.41 -20.11
CA LEU A 33 -1.59 0.65 -18.72
C LEU A 33 -2.65 0.07 -17.77
N VAL A 34 -3.92 0.36 -17.99
CA VAL A 34 -5.01 -0.14 -17.12
C VAL A 34 -5.11 -1.65 -17.19
N SER A 35 -4.93 -2.24 -18.38
CA SER A 35 -4.85 -3.69 -18.53
C SER A 35 -3.71 -4.30 -17.71
N ASP A 36 -2.50 -3.74 -17.79
CA ASP A 36 -1.34 -4.22 -17.03
C ASP A 36 -1.54 -4.10 -15.52
N LEU A 37 -2.20 -3.03 -15.07
CA LEU A 37 -2.58 -2.83 -13.67
C LEU A 37 -3.60 -3.89 -13.20
N GLU A 38 -4.64 -4.15 -13.99
CA GLU A 38 -5.69 -5.15 -13.67
C GLU A 38 -5.21 -6.61 -13.79
N LEU A 39 -4.11 -6.85 -14.52
CA LEU A 39 -3.44 -8.15 -14.57
C LEU A 39 -2.37 -8.31 -13.47
N GLY A 40 -2.02 -7.23 -12.78
CA GLY A 40 -0.95 -7.20 -11.77
C GLY A 40 0.46 -7.27 -12.38
N LEU A 41 0.59 -7.01 -13.68
CA LEU A 41 1.87 -6.96 -14.38
C LEU A 41 2.64 -5.67 -14.06
N LYS A 42 1.91 -4.60 -13.74
CA LYS A 42 2.46 -3.30 -13.36
C LYS A 42 1.85 -2.83 -12.04
N ARG A 43 2.63 -2.05 -11.28
CA ARG A 43 2.15 -1.33 -10.09
C ARG A 43 1.89 0.13 -10.46
N PRO A 44 0.82 0.75 -9.93
CA PRO A 44 0.57 2.16 -10.17
C PRO A 44 1.64 3.01 -9.46
N ASN A 45 1.95 4.17 -10.03
CA ASN A 45 2.78 5.18 -9.38
C ASN A 45 1.95 6.01 -8.37
N LEU A 46 2.59 6.90 -7.61
CA LEU A 46 1.91 7.68 -6.58
C LEU A 46 0.75 8.56 -7.11
N GLU A 47 0.89 9.12 -8.30
CA GLU A 47 -0.14 9.97 -8.91
C GLU A 47 -1.37 9.14 -9.28
N GLN A 48 -1.16 8.03 -9.99
CA GLN A 48 -2.22 7.07 -10.36
C GLN A 48 -2.93 6.52 -9.13
N ILE A 49 -2.18 6.27 -8.06
CA ILE A 49 -2.70 5.85 -6.76
C ILE A 49 -3.72 6.87 -6.22
N ILE A 50 -3.37 8.16 -6.24
CA ILE A 50 -4.22 9.26 -5.77
C ILE A 50 -5.44 9.39 -6.69
N GLU A 51 -5.23 9.39 -8.00
CA GLU A 51 -6.29 9.50 -9.01
C GLU A 51 -7.29 8.34 -8.91
N LEU A 52 -6.83 7.09 -8.76
CA LEU A 52 -7.68 5.92 -8.55
C LEU A 52 -8.49 6.03 -7.23
N SER A 53 -7.90 6.62 -6.19
CA SER A 53 -8.58 6.85 -4.91
C SER A 53 -9.71 7.87 -5.07
N LEU A 54 -9.46 8.95 -5.83
CA LEU A 54 -10.46 9.96 -6.17
C LEU A 54 -11.56 9.38 -7.07
N LEU A 55 -11.18 8.62 -8.09
CA LEU A 55 -12.09 8.03 -9.08
C LEU A 55 -13.10 7.08 -8.45
N TYR A 56 -12.67 6.28 -7.46
CA TYR A 56 -13.52 5.27 -6.84
C TYR A 56 -14.04 5.67 -5.45
N GLY A 57 -13.68 6.85 -4.94
CA GLY A 57 -14.08 7.32 -3.62
C GLY A 57 -13.62 6.39 -2.49
N LYS A 58 -12.44 5.76 -2.63
CA LYS A 58 -11.91 4.78 -1.68
C LYS A 58 -10.54 5.19 -1.17
N SER A 59 -10.31 5.00 0.13
CA SER A 59 -8.98 5.16 0.72
C SER A 59 -8.02 4.16 0.11
N PHE A 60 -6.84 4.64 -0.28
CA PHE A 60 -5.80 3.83 -0.89
C PHE A 60 -5.51 2.51 -0.16
N GLU A 61 -5.54 2.53 1.16
CA GLU A 61 -5.27 1.37 2.03
C GLU A 61 -6.15 0.17 1.71
N SER A 62 -7.38 0.38 1.23
CA SER A 62 -8.30 -0.71 0.88
C SER A 62 -7.81 -1.55 -0.30
N PHE A 63 -6.96 -0.99 -1.16
CA PHE A 63 -6.45 -1.67 -2.35
C PHE A 63 -5.09 -2.35 -2.15
N PHE A 64 -4.36 -2.02 -1.07
CA PHE A 64 -2.98 -2.47 -0.85
C PHE A 64 -2.80 -3.32 0.40
N GLY A 65 -3.86 -3.89 0.95
CA GLY A 65 -3.79 -4.70 2.19
C GLY A 65 -2.67 -5.74 2.18
N GLU A 66 -2.53 -6.49 1.09
CA GLU A 66 -1.47 -7.51 0.94
C GLU A 66 -0.06 -6.88 0.93
N LEU A 67 0.14 -5.82 0.15
CA LEU A 67 1.42 -5.11 0.10
C LEU A 67 1.76 -4.49 1.45
N LEU A 68 0.78 -3.89 2.13
CA LEU A 68 0.92 -3.31 3.45
C LEU A 68 1.36 -4.38 4.45
N ALA A 69 0.69 -5.54 4.47
CA ALA A 69 1.05 -6.68 5.32
C ALA A 69 2.45 -7.23 5.03
N GLU A 70 2.83 -7.29 3.75
CA GLU A 70 4.19 -7.67 3.35
C GLU A 70 5.24 -6.66 3.86
N ARG A 71 5.00 -5.35 3.64
CA ARG A 71 5.90 -4.28 4.09
C ARG A 71 6.00 -4.22 5.62
N GLN A 72 4.90 -4.46 6.34
CA GLN A 72 4.90 -4.57 7.80
C GLN A 72 5.80 -5.71 8.29
N ARG A 73 5.70 -6.90 7.68
CA ARG A 73 6.58 -8.05 7.99
C ARG A 73 8.05 -7.71 7.75
N VAL A 74 8.36 -7.04 6.64
CA VAL A 74 9.73 -6.60 6.31
C VAL A 74 10.24 -5.58 7.34
N LEU A 75 9.44 -4.58 7.68
CA LEU A 75 9.80 -3.57 8.68
C LEU A 75 9.99 -4.17 10.07
N HIS A 76 9.15 -5.12 10.47
CA HIS A 76 9.30 -5.84 11.73
C HIS A 76 10.64 -6.59 11.81
N LYS A 77 11.03 -7.29 10.73
CA LYS A 77 12.34 -7.95 10.65
C LYS A 77 13.50 -6.95 10.75
N ARG A 78 13.41 -5.81 10.06
CA ARG A 78 14.44 -4.75 10.11
C ARG A 78 14.56 -4.12 11.49
N LEU A 79 13.44 -3.95 12.18
CA LEU A 79 13.38 -3.41 13.53
C LEU A 79 14.12 -4.30 14.55
N GLY A 80 14.15 -5.61 14.32
CA GLY A 80 14.97 -6.55 15.10
C GLY A 80 16.47 -6.40 14.87
N ARG A 81 16.89 -5.89 13.70
CA ARG A 81 18.29 -5.67 13.30
C ARG A 81 18.74 -4.22 13.49
N LEU A 82 17.90 -3.38 14.09
CA LEU A 82 18.17 -1.96 14.22
C LEU A 82 19.40 -1.73 15.12
N PRO A 83 20.42 -0.97 14.69
CA PRO A 83 21.61 -0.71 15.49
C PRO A 83 21.26 -0.08 16.84
N LYS A 84 22.00 -0.48 17.88
CA LYS A 84 21.93 0.18 19.20
C LYS A 84 22.61 1.54 19.10
N VAL A 85 22.04 2.54 19.78
CA VAL A 85 22.70 3.84 19.92
C VAL A 85 23.79 3.68 20.96
N ILE A 86 25.04 3.91 20.55
CA ILE A 86 26.22 3.77 21.42
C ILE A 86 26.33 4.96 22.38
N LYS A 87 26.00 6.17 21.91
CA LYS A 87 26.00 7.40 22.71
C LYS A 87 24.67 8.14 22.55
N PRO A 88 23.74 8.02 23.51
CA PRO A 88 22.51 8.79 23.49
C PRO A 88 22.79 10.29 23.58
N SER A 89 22.03 11.07 22.82
CA SER A 89 21.99 12.53 22.88
C SER A 89 20.56 13.03 23.03
N ALA A 90 20.38 14.34 23.27
CA ALA A 90 19.06 14.97 23.31
C ALA A 90 18.19 14.65 22.07
N HIS A 91 18.81 14.56 20.88
CA HIS A 91 18.11 14.17 19.64
C HIS A 91 17.58 12.73 19.64
N THR A 92 18.12 11.86 20.50
CA THR A 92 17.68 10.46 20.64
C THR A 92 16.76 10.22 21.83
N PHE A 93 16.39 11.28 22.57
CA PHE A 93 15.56 11.18 23.79
C PHE A 93 14.27 10.36 23.57
N ASN A 94 13.57 10.62 22.46
CA ASN A 94 12.30 9.93 22.14
C ASN A 94 12.48 8.56 21.47
N ARG A 95 13.71 8.14 21.16
CA ARG A 95 13.97 6.99 20.28
C ARG A 95 13.35 5.71 20.81
N THR A 96 13.57 5.37 22.08
CA THR A 96 13.05 4.13 22.68
C THR A 96 11.53 4.07 22.59
N ARG A 97 10.85 5.14 23.03
CA ARG A 97 9.39 5.25 23.00
C ARG A 97 8.83 5.19 21.57
N SER A 98 9.48 5.84 20.62
CA SER A 98 9.08 5.80 19.21
C SER A 98 9.19 4.40 18.62
N LEU A 99 10.24 3.64 18.95
CA LEU A 99 10.42 2.26 18.50
C LEU A 99 9.42 1.30 19.14
N GLU A 100 9.09 1.46 20.41
CA GLU A 100 8.04 0.68 21.08
C GLU A 100 6.67 0.91 20.45
N ARG A 101 6.30 2.17 20.19
CA ARG A 101 5.06 2.51 19.47
C ARG A 101 5.04 1.88 18.08
N LEU A 102 6.16 1.91 17.37
CA LEU A 102 6.29 1.26 16.06
C LEU A 102 6.09 -0.26 16.17
N ARG A 103 6.74 -0.94 17.13
CA ARG A 103 6.54 -2.39 17.38
C ARG A 103 5.07 -2.71 17.62
N LYS A 104 4.40 -1.91 18.46
CA LYS A 104 2.98 -2.11 18.78
C LYS A 104 2.09 -2.01 17.53
N ARG A 105 2.28 -0.96 16.71
CA ARG A 105 1.52 -0.78 15.45
C ARG A 105 1.74 -1.91 14.45
N LEU A 106 2.99 -2.33 14.29
CA LEU A 106 3.34 -3.44 13.38
C LEU A 106 2.77 -4.78 13.86
N LYS A 107 2.60 -4.98 15.18
CA LYS A 107 2.00 -6.21 15.74
C LYS A 107 0.47 -6.22 15.60
N SER A 108 -0.19 -5.10 15.93
CA SER A 108 -1.66 -5.03 15.89
C SER A 108 -2.23 -5.22 14.49
N GLN A 109 -1.55 -4.75 13.43
CA GLN A 109 -2.07 -4.90 12.06
C GLN A 109 -1.84 -6.28 11.44
N ILE A 110 -0.91 -7.09 11.97
CA ILE A 110 -0.72 -8.48 11.54
C ILE A 110 -1.89 -9.36 12.01
N GLU A 111 -2.49 -9.04 13.15
CA GLU A 111 -3.56 -9.83 13.78
C GLU A 111 -4.95 -9.62 13.13
N TYR A 112 -5.20 -8.50 12.43
CA TYR A 112 -6.49 -8.20 11.77
C TYR A 112 -6.51 -8.41 10.25
N GLY A 113 -5.38 -8.70 9.60
CA GLY A 113 -5.30 -8.92 8.15
C GLY A 113 -5.61 -10.36 7.70
N GLY A 114 -6.28 -11.15 8.54
CA GLY A 114 -6.54 -12.58 8.33
C GLY A 114 -8.01 -12.98 8.37
N ALA A 115 -8.94 -12.04 8.22
CA ALA A 115 -10.39 -12.29 8.14
C ALA A 115 -10.92 -11.95 6.74
#